data_AF-A0A151EUH1-F1
#
_entry.id   AF-A0A151EUH1-F1
#
_cell.length_a   1.000
_cell.length_b   1.000
_cell.length_c   1.000
_cell.angle_alpha   90.00
_cell.angle_beta   90.00
_cell.angle_gamma   90.00
#
_symmetry.space_group_name_H-M   'P 1'
#
loop_
_entity.id
_entity.type
_entity.pdbx_description
1 polymer ?
#
loop_
_entity_poly.entity_id
_entity_poly.type
_entity_poly.pdbx_seq_one_letter_code
_entity_poly.pdbx_strand_id
1 'polypeptide(L)'
;MKPLREMNVIKPNPMNFVVLDPYKMLLFWATKRKFQADIFYRTRVETSVSGIEKLMPEEVIFAAYSAFKFEFGEIPADYSEVYVYAERNWRERFPERNGPPNVIFLKKEKILEKYGKVTTIAQTFVDLWNINTWYAQEFLKKLEEIVRR
;
A
#
# COMPACT_ATOMS: atom_id res chain seq x y z
N MET A 1 12.53 -15.59 -10.97
CA MET A 1 11.63 -16.75 -10.80
C MET A 1 12.25 -17.92 -10.02
N LYS A 2 13.58 -18.14 -10.06
CA LYS A 2 14.25 -19.21 -9.30
C LYS A 2 13.81 -19.34 -7.83
N PRO A 3 13.76 -18.26 -7.00
CA PRO A 3 13.33 -18.37 -5.61
C PRO A 3 11.87 -18.81 -5.45
N LEU A 4 10.95 -18.36 -6.32
CA LEU A 4 9.54 -18.77 -6.26
C LEU A 4 9.34 -20.25 -6.63
N ARG A 5 10.19 -20.80 -7.51
CA ARG A 5 10.18 -22.23 -7.85
C ARG A 5 10.73 -23.06 -6.69
N GLU A 6 11.84 -22.64 -6.11
CA GLU A 6 12.46 -23.32 -4.95
C GLU A 6 11.53 -23.35 -3.72
N MET A 7 10.71 -22.30 -3.54
CA MET A 7 9.72 -22.21 -2.46
C MET A 7 8.40 -22.96 -2.74
N ASN A 8 8.29 -23.67 -3.88
CA ASN A 8 7.05 -24.30 -4.36
C ASN A 8 5.85 -23.32 -4.44
N VAL A 9 6.11 -22.04 -4.73
CA VAL A 9 5.07 -21.02 -4.91
C VAL A 9 4.44 -21.12 -6.30
N ILE A 10 5.25 -21.51 -7.29
CA ILE A 10 4.81 -21.62 -8.68
C ILE A 10 5.23 -22.97 -9.28
N LYS A 11 4.37 -23.51 -10.15
CA LYS A 11 4.70 -24.64 -11.02
C LYS A 11 4.92 -24.11 -12.45
N PRO A 12 6.15 -24.17 -12.98
CA PRO A 12 6.39 -23.80 -14.37
C PRO A 12 5.87 -24.90 -15.31
N ASN A 13 5.18 -24.48 -16.36
CA ASN A 13 4.87 -25.27 -17.54
C ASN A 13 5.68 -24.71 -18.73
N PRO A 14 5.73 -25.40 -19.89
CA PRO A 14 6.53 -24.94 -21.03
C PRO A 14 6.19 -23.53 -21.54
N MET A 15 4.91 -23.11 -21.44
CA MET A 15 4.43 -21.80 -21.95
C MET A 15 3.84 -20.88 -20.88
N ASN A 16 3.60 -21.37 -19.66
CA ASN A 16 2.98 -20.60 -18.59
C ASN A 16 3.45 -21.09 -17.21
N PHE A 17 2.89 -20.53 -16.15
CA PHE A 17 3.08 -21.06 -14.80
C PHE A 17 1.76 -21.03 -14.05
N VAL A 18 1.61 -21.94 -13.10
CA VAL A 18 0.49 -21.97 -12.18
C VAL A 18 0.99 -21.47 -10.84
N VAL A 19 0.24 -20.55 -10.23
CA VAL A 19 0.49 -20.13 -8.84
C VAL A 19 -0.11 -21.19 -7.94
N LEU A 20 0.72 -21.88 -7.18
CA LEU A 20 0.31 -22.94 -6.24
C LEU A 20 -0.08 -22.35 -4.88
N ASP A 21 0.60 -21.28 -4.47
CA ASP A 21 0.43 -20.66 -3.15
C ASP A 21 0.50 -19.12 -3.27
N PRO A 22 -0.65 -18.46 -3.56
CA PRO A 22 -0.71 -17.01 -3.72
C PRO A 22 -0.28 -16.25 -2.46
N TYR A 23 -0.57 -16.81 -1.29
CA TYR A 23 -0.24 -16.20 -0.01
C TYR A 23 1.28 -16.19 0.23
N LYS A 24 1.97 -17.30 0.00
CA LYS A 24 3.43 -17.36 0.09
C LYS A 24 4.10 -16.47 -0.96
N MET A 25 3.50 -16.32 -2.14
CA MET A 25 3.95 -15.35 -3.15
C MET A 25 3.85 -13.91 -2.64
N LEU A 26 2.74 -13.59 -1.99
CA LEU A 26 2.49 -12.26 -1.43
C LEU A 26 3.47 -11.93 -0.31
N LEU A 27 3.70 -12.85 0.63
CA LEU A 27 4.72 -12.70 1.67
C LEU A 27 6.12 -12.51 1.08
N PHE A 28 6.48 -13.29 0.06
CA PHE A 28 7.75 -13.11 -0.63
C PHE A 28 7.88 -11.70 -1.22
N TRP A 29 6.83 -11.19 -1.89
CA TRP A 29 6.83 -9.83 -2.39
C TRP A 29 6.98 -8.80 -1.27
N ALA A 30 6.25 -8.97 -0.17
CA ALA A 30 6.31 -8.10 0.99
C ALA A 30 7.73 -7.99 1.56
N THR A 31 8.49 -9.09 1.62
CA THR A 31 9.90 -9.09 2.08
C THR A 31 10.90 -8.45 1.12
N LYS A 32 10.60 -8.40 -0.18
CA LYS A 32 11.49 -7.84 -1.21
C LYS A 32 11.18 -6.38 -1.54
N ARG A 33 10.00 -5.90 -1.16
CA ARG A 33 9.54 -4.53 -1.37
C ARG A 33 10.48 -3.54 -0.69
N LYS A 34 10.96 -2.55 -1.44
CA LYS A 34 11.75 -1.42 -0.92
C LYS A 34 10.85 -0.20 -0.66
N PHE A 35 9.89 -0.34 0.24
CA PHE A 35 8.83 0.67 0.46
C PHE A 35 9.38 2.07 0.75
N GLN A 36 10.36 2.17 1.65
CA GLN A 36 10.98 3.45 2.03
C GLN A 36 11.68 4.16 0.86
N ALA A 37 12.18 3.42 -0.13
CA ALA A 37 12.90 4.00 -1.27
C ALA A 37 11.96 4.70 -2.29
N ASP A 38 10.65 4.43 -2.19
CA ASP A 38 9.65 5.03 -3.06
C ASP A 38 9.03 6.29 -2.47
N ILE A 39 9.26 6.55 -1.18
CA ILE A 39 8.83 7.79 -0.55
C ILE A 39 9.68 8.92 -1.12
N PHE A 40 9.05 9.81 -1.88
CA PHE A 40 9.74 10.96 -2.48
C PHE A 40 9.31 12.30 -1.86
N TYR A 41 8.21 12.32 -1.12
CA TYR A 41 7.75 13.49 -0.39
C TYR A 41 6.93 13.09 0.85
N ARG A 42 7.11 13.82 1.94
CA ARG A 42 6.37 13.64 3.19
C ARG A 42 6.21 14.98 3.88
N THR A 43 5.06 15.21 4.49
CA THR A 43 4.79 16.44 5.23
C THR A 43 3.79 16.20 6.36
N ARG A 44 3.69 17.19 7.26
CA ARG A 44 2.71 17.24 8.34
C ARG A 44 1.56 18.17 7.94
N VAL A 45 0.33 17.69 8.12
CA VAL A 45 -0.90 18.44 7.94
C VAL A 45 -1.71 18.37 9.23
N GLU A 46 -2.11 19.53 9.74
CA GLU A 46 -2.89 19.69 10.97
C GLU A 46 -4.39 19.58 10.67
N THR A 47 -4.81 18.41 10.22
CA THR A 47 -6.23 18.08 10.02
C THR A 47 -6.46 16.60 10.32
N SER A 48 -7.73 16.20 10.41
CA SER A 48 -8.09 14.80 10.60
C SER A 48 -7.71 13.99 9.36
N VAL A 49 -7.52 12.68 9.51
CA VAL A 49 -7.26 11.77 8.38
C VAL A 49 -8.32 11.90 7.29
N SER A 50 -9.60 11.96 7.66
CA SER A 50 -10.70 12.20 6.72
C SER A 50 -10.58 13.54 5.99
N GLY A 51 -10.08 14.58 6.68
CA GLY A 51 -9.76 15.87 6.06
C GLY A 51 -8.63 15.76 5.04
N ILE A 52 -7.56 15.02 5.35
CA ILE A 52 -6.44 14.77 4.43
C ILE A 52 -6.95 14.02 3.19
N GLU A 53 -7.71 12.95 3.39
CA GLU A 53 -8.28 12.13 2.31
C GLU A 53 -9.14 12.97 1.35
N LYS A 54 -9.92 13.93 1.86
CA LYS A 54 -10.74 14.83 1.03
C LYS A 54 -9.93 15.90 0.29
N LEU A 55 -8.79 16.31 0.84
CA LEU A 55 -7.89 17.29 0.21
C LEU A 55 -7.04 16.67 -0.90
N MET A 56 -6.93 15.33 -0.90
CA MET A 56 -6.15 14.62 -1.91
C MET A 56 -6.70 14.88 -3.31
N PRO A 57 -5.80 15.12 -4.29
CA PRO A 57 -6.19 15.32 -5.67
C PRO A 57 -6.66 14.01 -6.31
N GLU A 58 -7.44 14.08 -7.39
CA GLU A 58 -8.05 12.90 -7.99
C GLU A 58 -7.06 11.96 -8.69
N GLU A 59 -5.88 12.46 -9.05
CA GLU A 59 -4.85 11.75 -9.80
C GLU A 59 -4.00 10.80 -8.93
N VAL A 60 -4.16 10.87 -7.60
CA VAL A 60 -3.45 10.00 -6.66
C VAL A 60 -4.18 8.68 -6.47
N ILE A 61 -3.42 7.66 -6.08
CA ILE A 61 -3.96 6.35 -5.73
C ILE A 61 -3.73 6.15 -4.24
N PHE A 62 -4.80 5.98 -3.48
CA PHE A 62 -4.71 5.70 -2.06
C PHE A 62 -4.06 4.35 -1.81
N ALA A 63 -3.18 4.31 -0.81
CA ALA A 63 -2.44 3.13 -0.40
C ALA A 63 -2.66 2.83 1.09
N ALA A 64 -2.17 1.67 1.53
CA ALA A 64 -2.16 1.25 2.94
C ALA A 64 -3.55 1.39 3.63
N TYR A 65 -3.64 2.16 4.71
CA TYR A 65 -4.85 2.25 5.55
C TYR A 65 -6.06 2.81 4.79
N SER A 66 -5.87 3.91 4.04
CA SER A 66 -6.95 4.53 3.27
C SER A 66 -7.43 3.61 2.15
N ALA A 67 -6.52 2.88 1.49
CA ALA A 67 -6.91 1.88 0.49
C ALA A 67 -7.77 0.77 1.11
N PHE A 68 -7.35 0.22 2.26
CA PHE A 68 -8.11 -0.78 2.98
C PHE A 68 -9.51 -0.27 3.35
N LYS A 69 -9.58 0.92 3.96
CA LYS A 69 -10.84 1.55 4.37
C LYS A 69 -11.80 1.74 3.19
N PHE A 70 -11.30 2.22 2.04
CA PHE A 70 -12.14 2.45 0.88
C PHE A 70 -12.58 1.17 0.19
N GLU A 71 -11.75 0.12 0.21
CA GLU A 71 -12.08 -1.18 -0.38
C GLU A 71 -13.09 -1.96 0.46
N PHE A 72 -12.93 -1.98 1.79
CA PHE A 72 -13.71 -2.85 2.69
C PHE A 72 -14.79 -2.10 3.50
N GLY A 73 -14.76 -0.77 3.52
CA GLY A 73 -15.72 0.04 4.29
C GLY A 73 -15.58 -0.08 5.81
N GLU A 74 -14.51 -0.72 6.29
CA GLU A 74 -14.25 -0.94 7.71
C GLU A 74 -12.87 -0.37 8.13
N ILE A 75 -12.70 -0.13 9.43
CA ILE A 75 -11.46 0.41 10.00
C ILE A 75 -11.10 -0.47 11.21
N PRO A 76 -10.11 -1.39 11.08
CA PRO A 76 -9.73 -2.29 12.15
C PRO A 76 -9.12 -1.57 13.37
N ALA A 77 -8.43 -0.45 13.12
CA ALA A 77 -7.83 0.39 14.15
C ALA A 77 -7.72 1.84 13.67
N ASP A 78 -7.74 2.80 14.60
CA ASP A 78 -7.49 4.20 14.30
C ASP A 78 -6.06 4.39 13.75
N TYR A 79 -5.97 5.07 12.62
CA TYR A 79 -4.70 5.41 11.96
C TYR A 79 -4.54 6.92 11.87
N SER A 80 -3.30 7.39 11.76
CA SER A 80 -2.99 8.82 11.71
C SER A 80 -2.31 9.26 10.41
N GLU A 81 -1.87 8.31 9.58
CA GLU A 81 -1.08 8.57 8.38
C GLU A 81 -1.84 8.20 7.10
N VAL A 82 -1.73 9.05 6.06
CA VAL A 82 -2.28 8.80 4.73
C VAL A 82 -1.13 8.59 3.75
N TYR A 83 -1.13 7.44 3.10
CA TYR A 83 -0.17 7.07 2.06
C TYR A 83 -0.85 7.12 0.70
N VAL A 84 -0.19 7.74 -0.27
CA VAL A 84 -0.70 7.83 -1.64
C VAL A 84 0.42 7.61 -2.66
N TYR A 85 0.09 6.95 -3.76
CA TYR A 85 0.93 6.90 -4.95
C TYR A 85 0.61 8.08 -5.86
N ALA A 86 1.61 8.89 -6.19
CA ALA A 86 1.49 10.04 -7.09
C ALA A 86 2.73 10.24 -7.97
N GLU A 87 2.57 10.95 -9.08
CA GLU A 87 3.69 11.33 -9.96
C GLU A 87 4.41 12.61 -9.49
N ARG A 88 3.67 13.51 -8.85
CA ARG A 88 4.18 14.79 -8.35
C ARG A 88 3.84 14.99 -6.87
N ASN A 89 4.62 15.84 -6.22
CA ASN A 89 4.26 16.36 -4.91
C ASN A 89 3.27 17.52 -5.10
N TRP A 90 2.19 17.53 -4.32
CA TRP A 90 1.19 18.57 -4.37
C TRP A 90 1.48 19.65 -3.33
N ARG A 91 2.69 20.24 -3.39
CA ARG A 91 3.23 21.18 -2.40
C ARG A 91 2.32 22.40 -2.16
N GLU A 92 1.57 22.79 -3.18
CA GLU A 92 0.58 23.87 -3.10
C GLU A 92 -0.57 23.54 -2.13
N ARG A 93 -1.02 22.28 -2.11
CA ARG A 93 -2.08 21.79 -1.21
C ARG A 93 -1.51 21.29 0.12
N PHE A 94 -0.31 20.72 0.07
CA PHE A 94 0.38 20.11 1.19
C PHE A 94 1.76 20.73 1.33
N PRO A 95 1.85 21.96 1.87
CA PRO A 95 3.13 22.63 2.06
C PRO A 95 4.02 21.87 3.04
N GLU A 96 5.32 22.06 2.91
CA GLU A 96 6.31 21.43 3.80
C GLU A 96 6.20 22.03 5.20
N ARG A 97 5.94 21.17 6.19
CA ARG A 97 5.85 21.55 7.60
C ARG A 97 6.70 20.62 8.45
N ASN A 98 7.26 21.19 9.52
CA ASN A 98 8.00 20.44 10.52
C ASN A 98 7.08 19.57 11.38
N GLY A 99 7.62 18.45 11.88
CA GLY A 99 6.92 17.52 12.78
C GLY A 99 6.77 16.13 12.19
N PRO A 100 6.13 15.21 12.93
CA PRO A 100 5.90 13.84 12.47
C PRO A 100 5.03 13.85 11.21
N PRO A 101 5.50 13.31 10.07
CA PRO A 101 4.74 13.35 8.82
C PRO A 101 3.51 12.44 8.92
N ASN A 102 2.39 12.93 8.41
CA ASN A 102 1.14 12.16 8.30
C ASN A 102 0.57 12.12 6.88
N VAL A 103 1.24 12.78 5.93
CA VAL A 103 0.97 12.67 4.51
C VAL A 103 2.24 12.20 3.81
N ILE A 104 2.16 11.04 3.17
CA ILE A 104 3.30 10.37 2.56
C ILE A 104 3.00 10.08 1.10
N PHE A 105 3.84 10.59 0.21
CA PHE A 105 3.75 10.37 -1.23
C PHE A 105 4.80 9.36 -1.69
N LEU A 106 4.31 8.29 -2.31
CA LEU A 106 5.05 7.21 -2.91
C LEU A 106 5.08 7.37 -4.44
N LYS A 107 6.19 7.00 -5.08
CA LYS A 107 6.33 7.06 -6.54
C LYS A 107 5.28 6.19 -7.23
N LYS A 108 4.41 6.80 -8.02
CA LYS A 108 3.39 6.09 -8.81
C LYS A 108 4.02 5.36 -10.00
N GLU A 109 3.72 4.07 -10.13
CA GLU A 109 4.01 3.31 -11.34
C GLU A 109 2.84 3.36 -12.33
N LYS A 110 3.12 3.46 -13.62
CA LYS A 110 2.08 3.52 -14.69
C LYS A 110 1.08 2.36 -14.63
N ILE A 111 1.50 1.21 -14.14
CA ILE A 111 0.62 0.03 -14.05
C ILE A 111 -0.50 0.23 -13.01
N LEU A 112 -0.29 1.05 -11.99
CA LEU A 112 -1.27 1.29 -10.93
C LEU A 112 -2.51 2.03 -11.45
N GLU A 113 -2.37 2.83 -12.51
CA GLU A 113 -3.48 3.56 -13.14
C GLU A 113 -4.58 2.65 -13.69
N LYS A 114 -4.23 1.40 -14.00
CA LYS A 114 -5.18 0.42 -14.53
C LYS A 114 -6.12 -0.14 -13.47
N TYR A 115 -5.81 0.03 -12.19
CA TYR A 115 -6.54 -0.61 -11.09
C TYR A 115 -7.47 0.35 -10.32
N GLY A 116 -7.47 1.65 -10.65
CA GLY A 116 -8.39 2.63 -10.10
C GLY A 116 -7.74 3.60 -9.10
N LYS A 117 -8.55 4.14 -8.18
CA LYS A 117 -8.14 5.17 -7.19
C LYS A 117 -7.57 4.59 -5.89
N VAL A 118 -7.58 3.27 -5.71
CA VAL A 118 -7.05 2.57 -4.55
C VAL A 118 -6.10 1.46 -4.99
N THR A 119 -5.12 1.11 -4.17
CA THR A 119 -4.24 -0.02 -4.44
C THR A 119 -4.99 -1.35 -4.37
N THR A 120 -4.56 -2.34 -5.16
CA THR A 120 -5.11 -3.70 -5.09
C THR A 120 -4.88 -4.32 -3.72
N ILE A 121 -5.68 -5.31 -3.33
CA ILE A 121 -5.54 -6.03 -2.05
C ILE A 121 -4.10 -6.49 -1.81
N ALA A 122 -3.46 -7.06 -2.84
CA ALA A 122 -2.08 -7.52 -2.77
C ALA A 122 -1.08 -6.38 -2.52
N GLN A 123 -1.23 -5.25 -3.23
CA GLN A 123 -0.38 -4.08 -3.02
C GLN A 123 -0.61 -3.47 -1.63
N THR A 124 -1.87 -3.32 -1.20
CA THR A 124 -2.23 -2.81 0.12
C THR A 124 -1.63 -3.66 1.25
N PHE A 125 -1.66 -4.99 1.11
CA PHE A 125 -1.00 -5.90 2.06
C PHE A 125 0.51 -5.65 2.14
N VAL A 126 1.17 -5.55 0.98
CA VAL A 126 2.62 -5.33 0.90
C VAL A 126 3.02 -3.98 1.46
N ASP A 127 2.20 -2.95 1.24
CA ASP A 127 2.44 -1.61 1.78
C ASP A 127 2.33 -1.63 3.31
N LEU A 128 1.24 -2.17 3.86
CA LEU A 128 1.04 -2.29 5.30
C LEU A 128 2.10 -3.16 5.98
N TRP A 129 2.55 -4.22 5.33
CA TRP A 129 3.63 -5.08 5.83
C TRP A 129 4.94 -4.31 6.05
N ASN A 130 5.19 -3.29 5.23
CA ASN A 130 6.41 -2.50 5.27
C ASN A 130 6.28 -1.20 6.09
N ILE A 131 5.10 -0.93 6.67
CA ILE A 131 4.88 0.21 7.54
C ILE A 131 5.06 -0.21 9.01
N ASN A 132 5.95 0.49 9.71
CA ASN A 132 6.29 0.19 11.10
C ASN A 132 5.43 1.01 12.08
N THR A 133 4.13 0.78 12.08
CA THR A 133 3.21 1.32 13.10
C THR A 133 2.54 0.18 13.85
N TRP A 134 2.14 0.41 15.10
CA TRP A 134 1.52 -0.63 15.92
C TRP A 134 0.17 -1.08 15.34
N TYR A 135 -0.60 -0.15 14.78
CA TYR A 135 -1.94 -0.41 14.26
C TYR A 135 -1.92 -1.07 12.88
N ALA A 136 -0.81 -1.02 12.12
CA ALA A 136 -0.67 -1.77 10.86
C ALA A 136 -0.91 -3.28 11.03
N GLN A 137 -0.58 -3.83 12.21
CA GLN A 137 -0.80 -5.25 12.51
C GLN A 137 -2.29 -5.63 12.49
N GLU A 138 -3.19 -4.75 12.93
CA GLU A 138 -4.63 -5.02 12.95
C GLU A 138 -5.20 -5.05 11.52
N PHE A 139 -4.73 -4.17 10.65
CA PHE A 139 -5.08 -4.20 9.22
C PHE A 139 -4.50 -5.44 8.52
N LEU A 140 -3.24 -5.81 8.83
CA LEU A 140 -2.62 -7.00 8.27
C LEU A 140 -3.36 -8.28 8.63
N LYS A 141 -3.76 -8.47 9.89
CA LYS A 141 -4.57 -9.62 10.32
C LYS A 141 -5.84 -9.77 9.49
N LYS A 142 -6.55 -8.66 9.25
CA LYS A 142 -7.76 -8.65 8.43
C LYS A 142 -7.49 -9.00 6.97
N LEU A 143 -6.42 -8.45 6.39
CA LEU A 143 -6.01 -8.82 5.04
C LEU A 143 -5.57 -10.29 4.93
N GLU A 144 -4.90 -10.84 5.94
CA GLU A 144 -4.55 -12.26 5.96
C GLU A 144 -5.79 -13.16 5.96
N GLU A 145 -6.83 -12.80 6.72
CA GLU A 145 -8.12 -13.52 6.70
C GLU A 145 -8.77 -13.51 5.32
N ILE A 146 -8.59 -12.43 4.54
CA ILE A 146 -9.16 -12.29 3.20
C ILE A 146 -8.34 -13.07 2.16
N VAL A 147 -7.02 -12.94 2.19
CA VAL A 147 -6.12 -13.54 1.18
C VAL A 147 -5.99 -15.05 1.34
N ARG A 148 -6.24 -15.59 2.55
CA ARG A 148 -6.18 -17.03 2.83
C ARG A 148 -7.49 -17.78 2.59
N ARG A 149 -8.59 -17.08 2.30
CA ARG A 149 -9.87 -17.69 1.90
C ARG A 149 -9.82 -18.15 0.45
#